data_AF-A0A139DPA3-F1
#
_entry.id   AF-A0A139DPA3-F1
#
_cell.length_a   1.000
_cell.length_b   1.000
_cell.length_c   1.000
_cell.angle_alpha   90.00
_cell.angle_beta   90.00
_cell.angle_gamma   90.00
#
_symmetry.space_group_name_H-M   'P 1'
#
loop_
_entity.id
_entity.type
_entity.pdbx_description
1 polymer ?
#
loop_
_entity_poly.entity_id
_entity_poly.type
_entity_poly.pdbx_seq_one_letter_code
_entity_poly.pdbx_strand_id
1 'polypeptide(L)'
;MNTKRTDPITIKPDKGPPTPSARMTVVAGAGCYVPPTDSANNERLLQSSPGKVPAELTSHERYILAEARRILGDLMFRQSDALSHPDTVTEYLVHHLADREREVFGVLHLDSTNRVIRQRDLFEGTVSTSAVYPREVVRDALLSNARRVILYHNHPSLQSAQPSQSDITLTHQIVDALATVGIEVLDHLIVSGTHSFSFARNSQIPKSDIQ
;
A
#
# COMPACT_ATOMS: atom_id res chain seq x y z
N MET A 1 71.70 -8.51 -24.95
CA MET A 1 71.23 -9.92 -24.92
C MET A 1 70.19 -10.07 -23.83
N ASN A 2 69.14 -10.84 -24.14
CA ASN A 2 68.08 -11.36 -23.27
C ASN A 2 66.74 -10.59 -23.22
N THR A 3 65.94 -10.81 -24.27
CA THR A 3 64.49 -10.56 -24.33
C THR A 3 63.74 -11.63 -23.55
N LYS A 4 63.26 -11.34 -22.34
CA LYS A 4 62.25 -12.19 -21.68
C LYS A 4 60.89 -11.94 -22.33
N ARG A 5 60.42 -12.91 -23.11
CA ARG A 5 59.02 -13.01 -23.56
C ARG A 5 58.14 -13.19 -22.32
N THR A 6 57.16 -12.32 -22.15
CA THR A 6 56.06 -12.49 -21.19
C THR A 6 54.87 -13.08 -21.94
N ASP A 7 54.39 -14.24 -21.49
CA ASP A 7 53.22 -14.91 -22.06
C ASP A 7 51.94 -14.08 -21.84
N PRO A 8 50.97 -14.11 -22.77
CA PRO A 8 49.73 -13.37 -22.61
C PRO A 8 48.86 -13.96 -21.50
N ILE A 9 48.37 -13.08 -20.62
CA ILE A 9 47.40 -13.40 -19.57
C ILE A 9 46.06 -13.75 -20.23
N THR A 10 45.68 -15.03 -20.17
CA THR A 10 44.34 -15.48 -20.57
C THR A 10 43.34 -15.08 -19.48
N ILE A 11 42.56 -14.03 -19.73
CA ILE A 11 41.40 -13.67 -18.90
C ILE A 11 40.29 -14.68 -19.21
N LYS A 12 39.93 -15.52 -18.22
CA LYS A 12 38.75 -16.37 -18.33
C LYS A 12 37.49 -15.49 -18.30
N PRO A 13 36.52 -15.71 -19.19
CA PRO A 13 35.27 -14.97 -19.16
C PRO A 13 34.52 -15.29 -17.87
N ASP A 14 34.07 -14.24 -17.19
CA ASP A 14 33.17 -14.31 -16.04
C ASP A 14 31.88 -15.01 -16.47
N LYS A 15 31.56 -16.13 -15.80
CA LYS A 15 30.32 -16.85 -16.03
C LYS A 15 29.25 -16.13 -15.23
N GLY A 16 28.58 -15.17 -15.87
CA GLY A 16 27.34 -14.59 -15.36
C GLY A 16 26.33 -15.68 -14.95
N PRO A 17 25.39 -15.34 -14.05
CA PRO A 17 24.47 -16.33 -13.47
C PRO A 17 23.71 -17.08 -14.58
N PRO A 18 23.46 -18.40 -14.40
CA PRO A 18 22.83 -19.21 -15.41
C PRO A 18 21.44 -18.66 -15.74
N THR A 19 21.20 -18.38 -17.02
CA THR A 19 19.88 -18.03 -17.53
C THR A 19 19.00 -19.29 -17.45
N PRO A 20 17.89 -19.29 -16.69
CA PRO A 20 17.00 -20.44 -16.68
C PRO A 20 16.24 -20.47 -18.02
N SER A 21 16.64 -21.40 -18.89
CA SER A 21 15.86 -21.77 -20.07
C SER A 21 14.66 -22.61 -19.61
N ALA A 22 13.58 -21.93 -19.22
CA ALA A 22 12.30 -22.59 -18.97
C ALA A 22 11.50 -22.61 -20.29
N ARG A 23 11.32 -23.80 -20.86
CA ARG A 23 10.33 -24.03 -21.92
C ARG A 23 8.94 -23.71 -21.36
N MET A 24 8.30 -22.68 -21.92
CA MET A 24 6.94 -22.29 -21.59
C MET A 24 5.95 -23.22 -22.29
N THR A 25 5.43 -24.20 -21.56
CA THR A 25 4.22 -24.93 -21.99
C THR A 25 3.02 -24.12 -21.54
N VAL A 26 2.36 -23.44 -22.49
CA VAL A 26 1.12 -22.72 -22.21
C VAL A 26 0.00 -23.75 -22.04
N VAL A 27 -0.50 -23.93 -20.82
CA VAL A 27 -1.76 -24.61 -20.56
C VAL A 27 -2.81 -23.54 -20.29
N ALA A 28 -3.84 -23.51 -21.13
CA ALA A 28 -4.96 -22.59 -20.99
C ALA A 28 -5.83 -23.01 -19.79
N GLY A 29 -5.88 -22.17 -18.76
CA GLY A 29 -6.75 -22.31 -17.60
C GLY A 29 -6.32 -21.34 -16.50
N ALA A 30 -7.27 -20.56 -15.97
CA ALA A 30 -7.14 -19.50 -14.96
C ALA A 30 -5.91 -19.66 -14.02
N GLY A 31 -4.86 -18.88 -14.28
CA GLY A 31 -3.56 -19.04 -13.64
C GLY A 31 -3.36 -18.13 -12.43
N CYS A 32 -3.45 -18.70 -11.23
CA CYS A 32 -2.76 -18.16 -10.06
C CYS A 32 -1.25 -18.33 -10.28
N TYR A 33 -0.48 -17.25 -10.10
CA TYR A 33 0.98 -17.29 -10.14
C TYR A 33 1.51 -18.13 -8.96
N VAL A 34 2.28 -19.18 -9.26
CA VAL A 34 2.99 -19.99 -8.27
C VAL A 34 4.47 -19.61 -8.35
N PRO A 35 5.04 -18.91 -7.36
CA PRO A 35 6.46 -18.56 -7.39
C PRO A 35 7.34 -19.82 -7.32
N PRO A 36 8.58 -19.77 -7.85
CA PRO A 36 9.53 -20.87 -7.73
C PRO A 36 9.82 -21.13 -6.24
N THR A 37 9.38 -22.29 -5.75
CA THR A 37 9.50 -22.68 -4.36
C THR A 37 10.90 -23.24 -4.09
N ASP A 38 11.68 -22.56 -3.24
CA ASP A 38 12.81 -23.18 -2.57
C ASP A 38 12.26 -24.10 -1.47
N SER A 39 12.51 -25.41 -1.57
CA SER A 39 11.76 -26.45 -0.83
C SER A 39 11.92 -26.36 0.69
N ALA A 40 12.91 -25.62 1.18
CA ALA A 40 13.21 -25.48 2.60
C ALA A 40 12.19 -24.58 3.35
N ASN A 41 11.51 -23.65 2.68
CA ASN A 41 10.60 -22.71 3.35
C ASN A 41 9.18 -23.26 3.54
N ASN A 42 8.75 -24.21 2.70
CA ASN A 42 7.37 -24.73 2.74
C ASN A 42 7.11 -25.66 3.93
N GLU A 43 8.13 -26.35 4.45
CA GLU A 43 7.94 -27.25 5.59
C GLU A 43 7.63 -26.50 6.90
N ARG A 44 8.04 -25.23 7.02
CA ARG A 44 7.70 -24.37 8.17
C ARG A 44 6.26 -23.88 8.17
N LEU A 45 5.66 -23.68 6.99
CA LEU A 45 4.32 -23.08 6.86
C LEU A 45 3.19 -24.08 7.16
N LEU A 46 3.45 -25.38 6.99
CA LEU A 46 2.46 -26.46 7.20
C LEU A 46 2.49 -27.05 8.62
N GLN A 47 3.48 -26.71 9.44
CA GLN A 47 3.67 -27.27 10.78
C GLN A 47 3.26 -26.32 11.92
N SER A 48 2.90 -25.07 11.64
CA SER A 48 2.44 -24.13 12.66
C SER A 48 0.94 -24.31 12.94
N SER A 49 0.59 -24.62 14.19
CA SER A 49 -0.79 -24.59 14.67
C SER A 49 -1.49 -23.25 14.34
N PRO A 50 -2.82 -23.24 14.10
CA PRO A 50 -3.55 -22.01 13.81
C PRO A 50 -3.40 -21.05 14.98
N GLY A 51 -2.76 -19.90 14.75
CA GLY A 51 -2.60 -18.84 15.75
C GLY A 51 -1.18 -18.43 16.12
N LYS A 52 -0.13 -18.98 15.50
CA LYS A 52 1.25 -18.50 15.69
C LYS A 52 1.76 -17.78 14.45
N VAL A 53 1.50 -16.48 14.37
CA VAL A 53 2.14 -15.59 13.38
C VAL A 53 3.66 -15.62 13.66
N PRO A 54 4.54 -15.84 12.66
CA PRO A 54 5.97 -15.70 12.86
C PRO A 54 6.28 -14.31 13.41
N ALA A 55 6.93 -14.24 14.57
CA ALA A 55 7.09 -13.01 15.34
C ALA A 55 7.94 -11.93 14.64
N GLU A 56 8.73 -12.28 13.62
CA GLU A 56 9.47 -11.31 12.81
C GLU A 56 9.60 -11.78 11.36
N LEU A 57 9.27 -10.89 10.43
CA LEU A 57 9.50 -11.10 8.99
C LEU A 57 11.00 -11.20 8.70
N THR A 58 11.38 -12.15 7.84
CA THR A 58 12.75 -12.29 7.32
C THR A 58 13.13 -11.11 6.43
N SER A 59 14.44 -10.88 6.22
CA SER A 59 14.92 -9.83 5.32
C SER A 59 14.41 -10.00 3.88
N HIS A 60 14.26 -11.24 3.42
CA HIS A 60 13.74 -11.53 2.08
C HIS A 60 12.24 -11.19 1.96
N GLU A 61 11.43 -11.56 2.96
CA GLU A 61 10.00 -11.21 2.99
C GLU A 61 9.80 -9.69 3.06
N ARG A 62 10.59 -8.98 3.88
CA ARG A 62 10.56 -7.50 3.94
C ARG A 62 10.91 -6.88 2.60
N TYR A 63 11.90 -7.43 1.89
CA TYR A 63 12.26 -6.97 0.55
C TYR A 63 11.11 -7.18 -0.45
N ILE A 64 10.46 -8.35 -0.45
CA ILE A 64 9.31 -8.63 -1.31
C ILE A 64 8.17 -7.63 -1.04
N LEU A 65 7.84 -7.38 0.23
CA LEU A 65 6.79 -6.42 0.59
C LEU A 65 7.15 -4.98 0.17
N ALA A 66 8.40 -4.58 0.33
CA ALA A 66 8.87 -3.27 -0.12
C ALA A 66 8.76 -3.13 -1.65
N GLU A 67 9.14 -4.16 -2.40
CA GLU A 67 9.05 -4.15 -3.86
C GLU A 67 7.58 -4.18 -4.33
N ALA A 68 6.72 -4.96 -3.67
CA ALA A 68 5.29 -4.97 -3.95
C ALA A 68 4.66 -3.58 -3.73
N ARG A 69 4.96 -2.91 -2.60
CA ARG A 69 4.53 -1.53 -2.33
C ARG A 69 5.00 -0.57 -3.42
N ARG A 70 6.26 -0.69 -3.85
CA ARG A 70 6.84 0.15 -4.91
C ARG A 70 6.12 -0.04 -6.24
N ILE A 71 5.87 -1.29 -6.64
CA ILE A 71 5.14 -1.61 -7.87
C ILE A 71 3.71 -1.08 -7.79
N LEU A 72 2.97 -1.36 -6.71
CA LEU A 72 1.61 -0.88 -6.53
C LEU A 72 1.54 0.65 -6.52
N GLY A 73 2.48 1.31 -5.84
CA GLY A 73 2.62 2.76 -5.87
C GLY A 73 2.84 3.28 -7.30
N ASP A 74 3.80 2.70 -8.03
CA ASP A 74 4.03 3.04 -9.44
C ASP A 74 2.76 2.87 -10.27
N LEU A 75 2.00 1.79 -10.08
CA LEU A 75 0.74 1.59 -10.79
C LEU A 75 -0.29 2.67 -10.40
N MET A 76 -0.43 3.01 -9.12
CA MET A 76 -1.35 4.08 -8.68
C MET A 76 -0.98 5.47 -9.19
N PHE A 77 0.32 5.80 -9.23
CA PHE A 77 0.80 7.12 -9.68
C PHE A 77 0.93 7.21 -11.20
N ARG A 78 1.11 6.10 -11.92
CA ARG A 78 1.30 6.07 -13.38
C ARG A 78 0.06 5.66 -14.16
N GLN A 79 -0.80 4.81 -13.60
CA GLN A 79 -2.08 4.45 -14.22
C GLN A 79 -3.13 5.51 -13.91
N SER A 80 -3.98 5.78 -14.91
CA SER A 80 -5.00 6.81 -14.86
C SER A 80 -6.25 6.35 -14.10
N ASP A 81 -6.77 7.27 -13.27
CA ASP A 81 -8.02 7.18 -12.48
C ASP A 81 -8.02 6.12 -11.36
N ALA A 82 -7.79 6.56 -10.13
CA ALA A 82 -7.86 5.75 -8.91
C ALA A 82 -9.25 5.10 -8.71
N LEU A 83 -10.31 5.71 -9.23
CA LEU A 83 -11.66 5.13 -9.17
C LEU A 83 -11.90 4.06 -10.24
N SER A 84 -11.09 4.02 -11.30
CA SER A 84 -11.15 2.93 -12.27
C SER A 84 -10.60 1.61 -11.69
N HIS A 85 -9.74 1.69 -10.66
CA HIS A 85 -9.14 0.53 -10.00
C HIS A 85 -9.13 0.70 -8.46
N PRO A 86 -10.30 0.74 -7.81
CA PRO A 86 -10.40 0.99 -6.37
C PRO A 86 -9.79 -0.13 -5.51
N ASP A 87 -9.74 -1.36 -6.05
CA ASP A 87 -9.04 -2.47 -5.40
C ASP A 87 -7.52 -2.23 -5.33
N THR A 88 -6.90 -1.68 -6.38
CA THR A 88 -5.47 -1.33 -6.37
C THR A 88 -5.14 -0.28 -5.31
N VAL A 89 -6.02 0.70 -5.12
CA VAL A 89 -5.88 1.70 -4.04
C VAL A 89 -5.95 1.03 -2.67
N THR A 90 -6.90 0.12 -2.50
CA THR A 90 -7.08 -0.62 -1.24
C THR A 90 -5.88 -1.52 -0.95
N GLU A 91 -5.43 -2.31 -1.93
CA GLU A 91 -4.26 -3.18 -1.80
C GLU A 91 -3.00 -2.40 -1.46
N TYR A 92 -2.76 -1.29 -2.17
CA TYR A 92 -1.64 -0.40 -1.86
C TYR A 92 -1.69 0.10 -0.43
N LEU A 93 -2.85 0.59 0.04
CA LEU A 93 -3.00 1.12 1.40
C LEU A 93 -2.88 0.03 2.46
N VAL A 94 -3.41 -1.17 2.21
CA VAL A 94 -3.23 -2.33 3.08
C VAL A 94 -1.73 -2.62 3.24
N HIS A 95 -0.98 -2.67 2.13
CA HIS A 95 0.45 -2.87 2.21
C HIS A 95 1.16 -1.68 2.89
N HIS A 96 0.84 -0.43 2.55
CA HIS A 96 1.44 0.78 3.13
C HIS A 96 1.29 0.83 4.66
N LEU A 97 0.17 0.34 5.18
CA LEU A 97 -0.19 0.38 6.59
C LEU A 97 0.14 -0.91 7.35
N ALA A 98 0.42 -2.02 6.67
CA ALA A 98 0.60 -3.35 7.29
C ALA A 98 1.67 -3.40 8.40
N ASP A 99 2.74 -2.62 8.28
CA ASP A 99 3.86 -2.62 9.25
C ASP A 99 3.73 -1.50 10.30
N ARG A 100 2.59 -0.79 10.35
CA ARG A 100 2.39 0.33 11.28
C ARG A 100 1.85 -0.17 12.61
N GLU A 101 2.74 -0.17 13.62
CA GLU A 101 2.40 -0.51 15.01
C GLU A 101 1.57 0.58 15.73
N ARG A 102 1.48 1.76 15.13
CA ARG A 102 0.71 2.91 15.63
C ARG A 102 -0.36 3.27 14.63
N GLU A 103 -1.40 3.94 15.13
CA GLU A 103 -2.38 4.54 14.25
C GLU A 103 -1.76 5.64 13.42
N VAL A 104 -1.97 5.56 12.12
CA VAL A 104 -1.56 6.54 11.13
C VAL A 104 -2.79 6.98 10.40
N PHE A 105 -3.08 8.28 10.41
CA PHE A 105 -4.10 8.88 9.57
C PHE A 105 -3.44 9.63 8.42
N GLY A 106 -3.91 9.40 7.21
CA GLY A 106 -3.36 10.04 6.02
C GLY A 106 -4.38 10.27 4.93
N VAL A 107 -3.89 10.88 3.85
CA VAL A 107 -4.70 11.39 2.75
C VAL A 107 -4.01 11.09 1.42
N LEU A 108 -4.75 10.46 0.51
CA LEU A 108 -4.44 10.46 -0.92
C LEU A 108 -5.09 11.68 -1.54
N HIS A 109 -4.29 12.47 -2.26
CA HIS A 109 -4.71 13.67 -2.97
C HIS A 109 -4.89 13.33 -4.43
N LEU A 110 -6.04 13.72 -5.00
CA LEU A 110 -6.41 13.41 -6.36
C LEU A 110 -6.73 14.67 -7.15
N ASP A 111 -6.40 14.63 -8.45
CA ASP A 111 -6.81 15.67 -9.40
C ASP A 111 -8.29 15.50 -9.84
N SER A 112 -8.76 16.37 -10.74
CA SER A 112 -10.12 16.31 -11.26
C SER A 112 -10.44 15.06 -12.10
N THR A 113 -9.42 14.33 -12.53
CA THR A 113 -9.50 13.04 -13.25
C THR A 113 -9.24 11.85 -12.33
N ASN A 114 -9.24 12.07 -11.02
CA ASN A 114 -8.95 11.10 -9.98
C ASN A 114 -7.55 10.45 -10.09
N ARG A 115 -6.58 11.13 -10.69
CA ARG A 115 -5.19 10.66 -10.64
C ARG A 115 -4.57 11.05 -9.32
N VAL A 116 -3.80 10.14 -8.73
CA VAL A 116 -3.12 10.41 -7.46
C VAL A 116 -2.01 11.43 -7.70
N ILE A 117 -2.15 12.60 -7.08
CA ILE A 117 -1.14 13.67 -7.06
C ILE A 117 -0.09 13.33 -6.02
N ARG A 118 -0.55 12.96 -4.82
CA ARG A 118 0.31 12.78 -3.64
C ARG A 118 -0.35 11.92 -2.58
N GLN A 119 0.43 11.07 -1.93
CA GLN A 119 0.05 10.40 -0.68
C GLN A 119 0.77 11.08 0.50
N ARG A 120 0.06 11.30 1.61
CA ARG A 120 0.64 11.89 2.81
C ARG A 120 0.06 11.27 4.08
N ASP A 121 0.95 10.76 4.93
CA ASP A 121 0.61 10.45 6.33
C ASP A 121 0.63 11.78 7.10
N LEU A 122 -0.50 12.18 7.68
CA LEU A 122 -0.68 13.48 8.32
C LEU A 122 -0.53 13.42 9.83
N PHE A 123 -1.03 12.34 10.43
CA PHE A 123 -1.00 12.16 11.87
C PHE A 123 -0.50 10.77 12.18
N GLU A 124 0.40 10.69 13.14
CA GLU A 124 0.83 9.45 13.75
C GLU A 124 0.45 9.53 15.23
N GLY A 125 -0.48 8.67 15.61
CA GLY A 125 -1.06 8.62 16.94
C GLY A 125 -0.29 7.74 17.90
N THR A 126 -1.01 7.33 18.92
CA THR A 126 -0.59 6.29 19.86
C THR A 126 -1.07 4.92 19.35
N VAL A 127 -1.02 3.89 20.20
CA VAL A 127 -1.56 2.56 19.88
C VAL A 127 -3.09 2.57 19.78
N SER A 128 -3.77 3.58 20.34
CA SER A 128 -5.23 3.57 20.53
C SER A 128 -6.03 4.68 19.86
N THR A 129 -5.41 5.85 19.60
CA THR A 129 -6.04 6.97 18.87
C THR A 129 -4.98 7.92 18.28
N SER A 130 -5.29 8.55 17.15
CA SER A 130 -4.60 9.76 16.66
C SER A 130 -5.50 11.01 16.75
N ALA A 131 -4.95 12.13 17.22
CA ALA A 131 -5.69 13.40 17.24
C ALA A 131 -5.62 14.05 15.84
N VAL A 132 -6.65 13.79 15.04
CA VAL A 132 -6.78 14.34 13.69
C VAL A 132 -7.49 15.68 13.74
N TYR A 133 -6.89 16.70 13.12
CA TYR A 133 -7.47 18.04 13.06
C TYR A 133 -7.92 18.37 11.62
N PRO A 134 -9.23 18.57 11.36
CA PRO A 134 -9.74 18.88 10.02
C PRO A 134 -9.04 20.06 9.34
N ARG A 135 -8.62 21.08 10.10
CA ARG A 135 -7.87 22.24 9.57
C ARG A 135 -6.57 21.87 8.88
N GLU A 136 -5.84 20.87 9.38
CA GLU A 136 -4.57 20.46 8.76
C GLU A 136 -4.82 19.60 7.53
N VAL A 137 -5.90 18.80 7.54
CA VAL A 137 -6.35 18.05 6.35
C VAL A 137 -6.73 19.01 5.22
N VAL A 138 -7.52 20.05 5.52
CA VAL A 138 -7.88 21.11 4.56
C VAL A 138 -6.64 21.83 4.04
N ARG A 139 -5.74 22.24 4.94
CA ARG A 139 -4.49 22.90 4.57
C ARG A 139 -3.64 22.03 3.65
N ASP A 140 -3.47 20.76 3.98
CA ASP A 140 -2.69 19.81 3.17
C ASP A 140 -3.29 19.60 1.78
N ALA A 141 -4.62 19.42 1.72
CA ALA A 141 -5.33 19.22 0.47
C ALA A 141 -5.19 20.43 -0.47
N LEU A 142 -5.30 21.64 0.07
CA LEU A 142 -5.09 22.88 -0.68
C LEU A 142 -3.65 23.02 -1.17
N LEU A 143 -2.65 22.76 -0.31
CA LEU A 143 -1.23 22.83 -0.68
C LEU A 143 -0.86 21.79 -1.76
N SER A 144 -1.59 20.69 -1.83
CA SER A 144 -1.41 19.64 -2.84
C SER A 144 -2.23 19.89 -4.11
N ASN A 145 -2.96 21.01 -4.21
CA ASN A 145 -3.89 21.31 -5.31
C ASN A 145 -4.90 20.18 -5.58
N ALA A 146 -5.35 19.51 -4.53
CA ALA A 146 -6.27 18.39 -4.65
C ALA A 146 -7.67 18.89 -5.03
N ARG A 147 -8.30 18.24 -6.01
CA ARG A 147 -9.74 18.42 -6.28
C ARG A 147 -10.58 17.45 -5.45
N ARG A 148 -10.02 16.27 -5.18
CA ARG A 148 -10.65 15.21 -4.40
C ARG A 148 -9.63 14.54 -3.50
N VAL A 149 -10.09 13.85 -2.47
CA VAL A 149 -9.25 13.09 -1.54
C VAL A 149 -9.83 11.73 -1.20
N ILE A 150 -8.96 10.80 -0.84
CA ILE A 150 -9.33 9.57 -0.12
C ILE A 150 -8.62 9.61 1.22
N LEU A 151 -9.39 9.52 2.30
CA LEU A 151 -8.86 9.43 3.66
C LEU A 151 -8.48 7.99 3.95
N TYR A 152 -7.48 7.78 4.79
CA TYR A 152 -7.20 6.44 5.31
C TYR A 152 -6.64 6.47 6.72
N HIS A 153 -6.91 5.41 7.48
CA HIS A 153 -6.14 5.10 8.68
C HIS A 153 -6.08 3.61 8.97
N ASN A 154 -5.18 3.21 9.87
CA ASN A 154 -5.13 1.84 10.38
C ASN A 154 -5.60 1.72 11.83
N HIS A 155 -6.13 0.56 12.17
CA HIS A 155 -6.32 0.09 13.55
C HIS A 155 -5.24 -0.97 13.86
N PRO A 156 -4.28 -0.71 14.76
CA PRO A 156 -3.22 -1.65 15.13
C PRO A 156 -3.70 -2.95 15.80
N SER A 157 -4.99 -3.04 16.16
CA SER A 157 -5.58 -4.20 16.85
C SER A 157 -5.59 -5.48 16.02
N LEU A 158 -5.47 -5.38 14.68
CA LEU A 158 -5.51 -6.48 13.70
C LEU A 158 -6.82 -7.29 13.71
N GLN A 159 -7.82 -6.92 14.52
CA GLN A 159 -9.02 -7.73 14.75
C GLN A 159 -10.21 -7.30 13.88
N SER A 160 -10.32 -6.00 13.60
CA SER A 160 -11.47 -5.43 12.90
C SER A 160 -11.07 -4.11 12.24
N ALA A 161 -11.56 -3.89 11.02
CA ALA A 161 -11.50 -2.61 10.33
C ALA A 161 -12.82 -1.81 10.48
N GLN A 162 -13.76 -2.25 11.32
CA GLN A 162 -15.02 -1.55 11.51
C GLN A 162 -14.79 -0.16 12.12
N PRO A 163 -15.42 0.90 11.59
CA PRO A 163 -15.26 2.24 12.12
C PRO A 163 -15.83 2.35 13.54
N SER A 164 -15.12 3.04 14.41
CA SER A 164 -15.64 3.49 15.69
C SER A 164 -16.60 4.68 15.50
N GLN A 165 -17.38 5.00 16.54
CA GLN A 165 -18.23 6.20 16.50
C GLN A 165 -17.40 7.49 16.32
N SER A 166 -16.19 7.54 16.89
CA SER A 166 -15.25 8.63 16.69
C SER A 166 -14.77 8.73 15.24
N ASP A 167 -14.50 7.60 14.56
CA ASP A 167 -14.09 7.60 13.16
C ASP A 167 -15.19 8.16 12.27
N ILE A 168 -16.44 7.77 12.52
CA ILE A 168 -17.60 8.28 11.80
C ILE A 168 -17.71 9.79 12.02
N THR A 169 -17.75 10.26 13.27
CA THR A 169 -17.88 11.70 13.58
C THR A 169 -16.74 12.51 12.98
N LEU A 170 -15.50 12.02 13.05
CA LEU A 170 -14.34 12.67 12.45
C LEU A 170 -14.47 12.74 10.93
N THR A 171 -14.91 11.66 10.28
CA THR A 171 -15.13 11.61 8.83
C THR A 171 -16.12 12.69 8.40
N HIS A 172 -17.25 12.81 9.10
CA HIS A 172 -18.24 13.87 8.86
C HIS A 172 -17.62 15.27 8.96
N GLN A 173 -16.87 15.55 10.03
CA GLN A 173 -16.23 16.85 10.23
C GLN A 173 -15.23 17.19 9.10
N ILE A 174 -14.46 16.20 8.64
CA ILE A 174 -13.49 16.39 7.54
C ILE A 174 -14.22 16.63 6.22
N VAL A 175 -15.28 15.85 5.94
CA VAL A 175 -16.09 16.00 4.72
C VAL A 175 -16.69 17.40 4.64
N ASP A 176 -17.31 17.88 5.72
CA ASP A 176 -17.89 19.23 5.76
C ASP A 176 -16.82 20.31 5.61
N ALA A 177 -15.68 20.15 6.29
CA ALA A 177 -14.57 21.11 6.20
C ALA A 177 -14.00 21.21 4.79
N LEU A 178 -13.76 20.08 4.11
CA LEU A 178 -13.25 20.05 2.74
C LEU A 178 -14.29 20.55 1.72
N ALA A 179 -15.57 20.27 1.96
CA ALA A 179 -16.66 20.78 1.12
C ALA A 179 -16.67 22.32 1.08
N THR A 180 -16.36 22.99 2.21
CA THR A 180 -16.31 24.47 2.28
C THR A 180 -15.29 25.11 1.32
N VAL A 181 -14.26 24.36 0.92
CA VAL A 181 -13.22 24.80 -0.01
C VAL A 181 -13.30 24.09 -1.36
N GLY A 182 -14.42 23.40 -1.63
CA GLY A 182 -14.66 22.74 -2.90
C GLY A 182 -13.77 21.51 -3.14
N ILE A 183 -13.42 20.76 -2.10
CA ILE A 183 -12.69 19.48 -2.22
C ILE A 183 -13.61 18.33 -1.82
N GLU A 184 -13.72 17.32 -2.68
CA GLU A 184 -14.61 16.17 -2.48
C GLU A 184 -13.88 15.01 -1.79
N VAL A 185 -14.49 14.41 -0.76
CA VAL A 185 -13.98 13.15 -0.17
C VAL A 185 -14.65 11.98 -0.88
N LEU A 186 -13.85 11.17 -1.58
CA LEU A 186 -14.34 10.03 -2.36
C LEU A 186 -14.52 8.78 -1.51
N ASP A 187 -13.62 8.56 -0.55
CA ASP A 187 -13.68 7.42 0.34
C ASP A 187 -12.92 7.71 1.65
N HIS A 188 -13.21 6.90 2.66
CA HIS A 188 -12.41 6.75 3.86
C HIS A 188 -12.14 5.26 4.07
N LEU A 189 -10.87 4.88 3.97
CA LEU A 189 -10.42 3.48 4.09
C LEU A 189 -9.82 3.22 5.47
N ILE A 190 -10.38 2.25 6.20
CA ILE A 190 -9.82 1.76 7.46
C ILE A 190 -9.15 0.41 7.19
N VAL A 191 -7.92 0.24 7.66
CA VAL A 191 -7.15 -1.02 7.51
C VAL A 191 -6.85 -1.63 8.87
N SER A 192 -7.04 -2.94 9.01
CA SER A 192 -6.69 -3.68 10.22
C SER A 192 -6.17 -5.07 9.82
N GLY A 193 -4.85 -5.25 9.82
CA GLY A 193 -4.21 -6.43 9.26
C GLY A 193 -4.61 -6.64 7.79
N THR A 194 -5.22 -7.79 7.49
CA THR A 194 -5.74 -8.11 6.14
C THR A 194 -7.17 -7.63 5.92
N HIS A 195 -7.82 -7.05 6.92
CA HIS A 195 -9.17 -6.52 6.82
C HIS A 195 -9.13 -5.06 6.39
N SER A 196 -10.10 -4.67 5.57
CA SER A 196 -10.32 -3.27 5.22
C SER A 196 -11.81 -2.93 5.26
N PHE A 197 -12.09 -1.67 5.52
CA PHE A 197 -13.43 -1.09 5.47
C PHE A 197 -13.39 0.17 4.61
N SER A 198 -14.32 0.26 3.66
CA SER A 198 -14.50 1.44 2.80
C SER A 198 -15.82 2.09 3.13
N PHE A 199 -15.81 3.36 3.53
CA PHE A 199 -17.03 4.12 3.74
C PHE A 199 -17.84 4.21 2.44
N ALA A 200 -17.19 4.39 1.30
CA ALA A 200 -17.86 4.48 0.00
C ALA A 200 -18.59 3.18 -0.36
N ARG A 201 -17.94 2.01 -0.23
CA ARG A 201 -18.55 0.70 -0.51
C ARG A 201 -19.73 0.39 0.41
N ASN A 202 -19.69 0.91 1.64
CA ASN A 202 -20.76 0.74 2.62
C ASN A 202 -21.82 1.86 2.57
N SER A 203 -21.75 2.78 1.59
CA SER A 203 -22.65 3.94 1.47
C SER A 203 -22.68 4.83 2.73
N GLN A 204 -21.54 4.92 3.42
CA GLN A 204 -21.36 5.70 4.65
C GLN A 204 -20.59 7.00 4.44
N ILE A 205 -20.17 7.33 3.21
CA ILE A 205 -19.62 8.67 2.94
C ILE A 205 -20.71 9.71 3.19
N PRO A 206 -20.53 10.63 4.14
CA PRO A 206 -21.48 11.70 4.41
C PRO A 206 -21.67 12.56 3.19
N LYS A 207 -22.92 12.99 2.95
CA LYS A 207 -23.18 14.08 2.02
C LYS A 207 -23.03 15.38 2.80
N SER A 208 -22.25 16.32 2.27
CA SER A 208 -22.20 17.66 2.84
C SER A 208 -23.40 18.46 2.36
N ASP A 209 -24.05 19.18 3.27
CA ASP A 209 -25.21 20.04 2.97
C ASP A 209 -24.81 21.38 2.28
N ILE A 210 -23.52 21.55 1.97
CA ILE A 210 -22.93 22.79 1.46
C ILE A 210 -22.93 22.86 -0.08
N GLN A 211 -23.36 21.79 -0.77
CA GLN A 211 -23.37 21.69 -2.24
C GLN A 211 -24.74 21.95 -2.87
#